data_AF-A0A1X3RZ64-F1
#
_entry.id   AF-A0A1X3RZ64-F1
#
_cell.length_a   1.000
_cell.length_b   1.000
_cell.length_c   1.000
_cell.angle_alpha   90.00
_cell.angle_beta   90.00
_cell.angle_gamma   90.00
#
_symmetry.space_group_name_H-M   'P 1'
#
loop_
_entity.id
_entity.type
_entity.pdbx_description
1 polymer ?
#
loop_
_entity_poly.entity_id
_entity_poly.type
_entity_poly.pdbx_seq_one_letter_code
_entity_poly.pdbx_strand_id
1 'polypeptide(L)'
;MRNTITLCWQYLRAFVLIYLCLYAGNTISALLPITIPGSIIGMLILFALLSSQILPADWVRPGCHVLIRYMALLFVPIGVGVMSYFDLLRSQFGPIVVSCLISTLVVMVVVGYCTQIMHRERTLPGTPQAAKEKEQC
;
A
#
# COMPACT_ATOMS: atom_id res chain seq x y z
N MET A 1 31.25 -19.49 2.89
CA MET A 1 31.28 -18.51 1.78
C MET A 1 30.30 -18.82 0.64
N ARG A 2 29.86 -20.07 0.42
CA ARG A 2 28.89 -20.43 -0.65
C ARG A 2 27.44 -19.95 -0.41
N ASN A 3 27.01 -19.78 0.84
CA ASN A 3 25.63 -19.38 1.16
C ASN A 3 25.33 -17.89 0.95
N THR A 4 26.33 -17.00 1.04
CA THR A 4 26.09 -15.55 0.83
C THR A 4 25.79 -15.24 -0.63
N ILE A 5 26.39 -15.97 -1.57
CA ILE A 5 26.15 -15.84 -3.01
C ILE A 5 24.73 -16.30 -3.36
N THR A 6 24.28 -17.43 -2.80
CA THR A 6 22.92 -17.92 -3.03
C THR A 6 21.87 -17.02 -2.37
N LEU A 7 22.13 -16.45 -1.19
CA LEU A 7 21.27 -15.42 -0.59
C LEU A 7 21.17 -14.19 -1.49
N CYS A 8 22.30 -13.65 -1.97
CA CYS A 8 22.31 -12.49 -2.84
C CYS A 8 21.50 -12.73 -4.13
N TRP A 9 21.63 -13.92 -4.72
CA TRP A 9 20.82 -14.35 -5.86
C TRP A 9 19.32 -14.40 -5.54
N GLN A 10 18.95 -14.84 -4.33
CA GLN A 10 17.55 -14.86 -3.88
C GLN A 10 16.95 -13.45 -3.71
N TYR A 11 17.74 -12.46 -3.30
CA TYR A 11 17.28 -11.07 -3.25
C TYR A 11 17.15 -10.47 -4.66
N LEU A 12 18.12 -10.74 -5.55
CA LEU A 12 18.10 -10.25 -6.92
C LEU A 12 16.87 -10.75 -7.68
N ARG A 13 16.58 -12.07 -7.63
CA ARG A 13 15.38 -12.64 -8.27
C ARG A 13 14.09 -12.00 -7.76
N ALA A 14 14.01 -11.69 -6.46
CA ALA A 14 12.82 -11.09 -5.84
C ALA A 14 12.58 -9.68 -6.37
N PHE A 15 13.64 -8.87 -6.41
CA PHE A 15 13.61 -7.52 -6.97
C PHE A 15 13.23 -7.51 -8.45
N VAL A 16 13.83 -8.40 -9.23
CA VAL A 16 13.53 -8.51 -10.67
C VAL A 16 12.06 -8.89 -10.88
N LEU A 17 11.51 -9.83 -10.11
CA LEU A 17 10.09 -10.20 -10.19
C LEU A 17 9.16 -9.03 -9.88
N ILE A 18 9.43 -8.28 -8.80
CA ILE A 18 8.63 -7.10 -8.44
C ILE A 18 8.70 -6.04 -9.54
N TYR A 19 9.89 -5.77 -10.07
CA TYR A 19 10.10 -4.78 -11.11
C TYR A 19 9.45 -5.17 -12.44
N LEU A 20 9.54 -6.44 -12.83
CA LEU A 20 8.91 -6.97 -14.04
C LEU A 20 7.39 -6.86 -13.95
N CYS A 21 6.83 -7.13 -12.78
CA CYS A 21 5.40 -6.97 -12.53
C CYS A 21 4.94 -5.50 -12.63
N LEU A 22 5.74 -4.57 -12.08
CA LEU A 22 5.49 -3.14 -12.22
C LEU A 22 5.57 -2.69 -13.69
N TYR A 23 6.56 -3.18 -14.44
CA TYR A 23 6.71 -2.87 -15.87
C TYR A 23 5.54 -3.41 -16.70
N ALA A 24 5.10 -4.64 -16.42
CA ALA A 24 3.89 -5.22 -17.02
C ALA A 24 2.64 -4.36 -16.69
N GLY A 25 2.47 -3.95 -15.43
CA GLY A 25 1.38 -3.05 -15.04
C GLY A 25 1.41 -1.69 -15.73
N ASN A 26 2.60 -1.12 -15.92
CA ASN A 26 2.78 0.16 -16.62
C ASN A 26 2.54 0.06 -18.13
N THR A 27 2.98 -1.03 -18.77
CA THR A 27 2.71 -1.27 -20.20
C THR A 27 1.21 -1.49 -20.45
N ILE A 28 0.54 -2.25 -19.57
CA ILE A 28 -0.91 -2.43 -19.61
C ILE A 28 -1.65 -1.10 -19.39
N SER A 29 -1.23 -0.31 -18.39
CA SER A 29 -1.79 1.02 -18.13
C SER A 29 -1.62 1.98 -19.31
N ALA A 30 -0.52 1.89 -20.06
CA ALA A 30 -0.30 2.70 -21.27
C ALA A 30 -1.14 2.25 -22.47
N LEU A 31 -1.52 0.97 -22.54
CA LEU A 31 -2.35 0.40 -23.61
C LEU A 31 -3.85 0.62 -23.38
N LEU A 32 -4.28 0.68 -22.12
CA LEU A 32 -5.66 0.97 -21.76
C LEU A 32 -5.85 2.49 -21.55
N PRO A 33 -6.87 3.14 -22.13
CA PRO A 33 -7.14 4.58 -21.99
C PRO A 33 -7.69 4.97 -20.59
N ILE A 34 -7.39 4.21 -19.55
CA ILE A 34 -7.97 4.34 -18.20
C ILE A 34 -6.94 4.99 -17.29
N THR A 35 -7.35 5.98 -16.49
CA THR A 35 -6.49 6.79 -15.59
C THR A 35 -5.98 6.05 -14.35
N ILE A 36 -5.77 4.73 -14.43
CA ILE A 36 -5.30 3.93 -13.29
C ILE A 36 -3.77 3.89 -13.34
N PRO A 37 -3.07 4.30 -12.25
CA PRO A 37 -1.62 4.24 -12.21
C PRO A 37 -1.14 2.79 -12.37
N GLY A 38 -0.13 2.59 -13.23
CA GLY A 38 0.43 1.26 -13.51
C GLY A 38 0.92 0.50 -12.27
N SER A 39 1.24 1.20 -11.18
CA SER A 39 1.60 0.58 -9.89
C SER A 39 0.47 -0.24 -9.26
N ILE A 40 -0.78 0.23 -9.35
CA ILE A 40 -1.95 -0.50 -8.84
C ILE A 40 -2.17 -1.76 -9.69
N ILE A 41 -2.06 -1.63 -11.02
CA ILE A 41 -2.19 -2.78 -11.94
C ILE A 41 -1.08 -3.80 -11.67
N GLY A 42 0.17 -3.35 -11.51
CA GLY A 42 1.29 -4.22 -11.14
C GLY A 42 1.06 -4.96 -9.82
N MET A 43 0.45 -4.30 -8.82
CA MET A 43 0.10 -4.96 -7.55
C MET A 43 -0.95 -6.06 -7.75
N LEU A 44 -1.97 -5.82 -8.59
CA LEU A 44 -2.99 -6.81 -8.93
C LEU A 44 -2.43 -7.99 -9.73
N ILE A 45 -1.51 -7.73 -10.66
CA ILE A 45 -0.82 -8.80 -11.42
C ILE A 45 0.01 -9.66 -10.47
N LEU A 46 0.79 -9.04 -9.56
CA LEU A 46 1.57 -9.78 -8.57
C LEU A 46 0.65 -10.64 -7.70
N PHE A 47 -0.48 -10.07 -7.26
CA PHE A 47 -1.49 -10.77 -6.47
C PHE A 47 -2.09 -11.97 -7.23
N ALA A 48 -2.44 -11.80 -8.51
CA ALA A 48 -2.95 -12.89 -9.34
C ALA A 48 -1.92 -14.02 -9.51
N LEU A 49 -0.65 -13.70 -9.77
CA LEU A 49 0.42 -14.69 -9.90
C LEU A 49 0.65 -15.49 -8.60
N LEU A 50 0.58 -14.82 -7.46
CA LEU A 50 0.66 -15.47 -6.14
C LEU A 50 -0.59 -16.32 -5.86
N SER A 51 -1.78 -15.82 -6.22
CA SER A 51 -3.06 -16.52 -6.04
C SER A 51 -3.16 -17.78 -6.89
N SER A 52 -2.59 -17.78 -8.09
CA SER A 52 -2.54 -18.97 -8.96
C SER A 52 -1.49 -20.01 -8.52
N GLN A 53 -0.76 -19.78 -7.42
CA GLN A 53 0.35 -20.61 -6.92
C GLN A 53 1.51 -20.84 -7.91
N ILE A 54 1.49 -20.20 -9.08
CA ILE A 54 2.58 -20.26 -10.07
C ILE A 54 3.87 -19.67 -9.47
N LEU A 55 3.71 -18.65 -8.62
CA LEU A 55 4.82 -17.97 -7.94
C LEU A 55 4.75 -18.22 -6.42
N PRO A 56 5.67 -19.00 -5.82
CA PRO A 56 5.69 -19.19 -4.38
C PRO A 56 6.02 -17.88 -3.67
N ALA A 57 5.25 -17.52 -2.64
CA ALA A 57 5.44 -16.26 -1.92
C ALA A 57 6.87 -16.09 -1.38
N ASP A 58 7.53 -17.19 -1.01
CA ASP A 58 8.90 -17.20 -0.48
C ASP A 58 9.96 -16.66 -1.45
N TRP A 59 9.65 -16.59 -2.74
CA TRP A 59 10.55 -16.01 -3.74
C TRP A 59 10.55 -14.49 -3.71
N VAL A 60 9.42 -13.86 -3.32
CA VAL A 60 9.24 -12.40 -3.35
C VAL A 60 9.40 -11.79 -1.96
N ARG A 61 9.07 -12.55 -0.89
CA ARG A 61 9.24 -12.16 0.52
C ARG A 61 10.57 -11.44 0.85
N PRO A 62 11.76 -11.97 0.49
CA PRO A 62 13.03 -11.32 0.84
C PRO A 62 13.20 -9.95 0.18
N GLY A 63 12.74 -9.77 -1.06
CA GLY A 63 12.77 -8.48 -1.75
C GLY A 63 11.83 -7.45 -1.11
N CYS A 64 10.59 -7.85 -0.84
CA CYS A 64 9.60 -6.98 -0.18
C CYS A 64 10.06 -6.52 1.21
N HIS A 65 10.64 -7.41 2.01
CA HIS A 65 11.10 -7.06 3.36
C HIS A 65 12.17 -5.95 3.33
N VAL A 66 13.11 -6.00 2.39
CA VAL A 66 14.12 -4.95 2.21
C VAL A 66 13.47 -3.63 1.79
N LEU A 67 12.56 -3.67 0.81
CA LEU A 67 11.86 -2.48 0.32
C LEU A 67 11.07 -1.78 1.43
N ILE A 68 10.34 -2.55 2.24
CA ILE A 68 9.54 -2.04 3.37
C ILE A 68 10.46 -1.49 4.45
N ARG A 69 11.58 -2.16 4.76
CA ARG A 69 12.55 -1.68 5.76
C ARG A 69 13.15 -0.32 5.39
N TYR A 70 13.37 -0.07 4.10
CA TYR A 70 13.94 1.19 3.60
C TYR A 70 12.89 2.16 3.02
N MET A 71 11.58 1.94 3.24
CA MET A 71 10.52 2.81 2.71
C MET A 71 10.72 4.27 3.13
N ALA A 72 11.05 4.52 4.39
CA ALA A 72 11.33 5.87 4.90
C ALA A 72 12.46 6.57 4.12
N LEU A 73 13.51 5.83 3.74
CA LEU A 73 14.63 6.35 2.97
C LEU A 73 14.20 6.67 1.53
N LEU A 74 13.36 5.83 0.91
CA LEU A 74 12.80 6.06 -0.42
C LEU A 74 11.87 7.29 -0.47
N PHE A 75 11.26 7.70 0.65
CA PHE A 75 10.46 8.93 0.72
C PHE A 75 11.30 10.21 0.74
N VAL A 76 12.56 10.17 1.18
CA VAL A 76 13.45 11.35 1.21
C VAL A 76 13.62 11.99 -0.18
N PRO A 77 14.03 11.27 -1.24
CA PRO A 77 14.19 11.88 -2.57
C PRO A 77 12.86 12.37 -3.16
N ILE A 78 11.75 11.69 -2.87
CA ILE A 78 10.42 12.12 -3.29
C ILE A 78 10.06 13.45 -2.62
N GLY A 79 10.32 13.59 -1.31
CA GLY A 79 10.10 14.82 -0.56
C GLY A 79 10.97 15.99 -1.06
N VAL A 80 12.25 15.73 -1.34
CA VAL A 80 13.16 16.74 -1.91
C VAL A 80 12.69 17.20 -3.29
N GLY A 81 12.12 16.30 -4.11
CA GLY A 81 11.52 16.66 -5.39
C GLY A 81 10.33 17.63 -5.25
N VAL A 82 9.49 17.43 -4.22
CA VAL A 82 8.37 18.34 -3.91
C VAL A 82 8.86 19.72 -3.48
N MET A 83 10.04 19.83 -2.86
CA MET A 83 10.63 21.11 -2.45
C MET A 83 10.90 22.05 -3.65
N SER A 84 11.02 21.53 -4.87
CA SER A 84 11.11 22.36 -6.08
C SER A 84 9.87 23.25 -6.30
N TYR A 85 8.73 22.92 -5.69
CA TYR A 85 7.47 23.67 -5.79
C TYR A 85 7.09 24.33 -4.46
N PHE A 86 8.08 24.65 -3.63
CA PHE A 86 7.87 25.14 -2.27
C PHE A 86 7.03 26.42 -2.19
N ASP A 87 7.22 27.37 -3.11
CA ASP A 87 6.45 28.63 -3.13
C ASP A 87 4.95 28.40 -3.35
N LEU A 88 4.59 27.47 -4.25
CA LEU A 88 3.20 27.10 -4.51
C LEU A 88 2.59 26.38 -3.30
N LEU A 89 3.37 25.48 -2.67
CA LEU A 89 2.97 24.78 -1.45
C LEU A 89 2.71 25.76 -0.30
N ARG A 90 3.55 26.78 -0.14
CA ARG A 90 3.40 27.79 0.90
C ARG A 90 2.16 28.65 0.68
N SER A 91 1.90 29.06 -0.57
CA SER A 91 0.71 29.84 -0.91
C SER A 91 -0.59 29.07 -0.69
N GLN A 92 -0.58 27.74 -0.85
CA GLN A 92 -1.77 26.88 -0.76
C GLN A 92 -1.76 25.97 0.48
N PHE A 93 -0.89 26.25 1.46
CA PHE A 93 -0.72 25.38 2.62
C PHE A 93 -2.01 25.21 3.43
N GLY A 94 -2.76 26.30 3.62
CA GLY A 94 -4.05 26.28 4.32
C GLY A 94 -5.07 25.34 3.65
N PRO A 95 -5.42 25.56 2.38
CA PRO A 95 -6.33 24.67 1.63
C PRO A 95 -5.87 23.21 1.59
N ILE A 96 -4.57 22.93 1.47
CA ILE A 96 -4.03 21.56 1.45
C ILE A 96 -4.27 20.87 2.78
N VAL A 97 -3.90 21.50 3.90
CA VAL A 97 -4.06 20.88 5.24
C VAL A 97 -5.53 20.68 5.57
N VAL A 98 -6.37 21.69 5.31
CA VAL A 98 -7.81 21.62 5.58
C VAL A 98 -8.48 20.54 4.73
N SER A 99 -8.18 20.46 3.43
CA SER A 99 -8.75 19.41 2.57
C SER A 99 -8.28 18.02 2.95
N CYS A 100 -7.02 17.82 3.33
CA CYS A 100 -6.51 16.53 3.84
C CYS A 100 -7.18 16.10 5.14
N LEU A 101 -7.34 17.00 6.11
CA LEU A 101 -7.99 16.67 7.39
C LEU A 101 -9.47 16.37 7.20
N ILE A 102 -10.20 17.23 6.48
CA ILE A 102 -11.63 17.02 6.24
C ILE A 102 -11.85 15.73 5.44
N SER A 103 -11.10 15.49 4.37
CA SER A 103 -11.26 14.28 3.56
C SER A 103 -10.97 13.01 4.37
N THR A 104 -9.94 13.02 5.22
CA THR A 104 -9.61 11.88 6.07
C THR A 104 -10.70 11.60 7.10
N LEU A 105 -11.24 12.63 7.76
CA LEU A 105 -12.36 12.49 8.70
C LEU A 105 -13.62 11.99 8.00
N VAL A 106 -13.96 12.56 6.84
CA VAL A 106 -15.12 12.15 6.05
C VAL A 106 -14.98 10.69 5.60
N VAL A 107 -13.82 10.29 5.05
CA VAL A 107 -13.56 8.90 4.65
C VAL A 107 -13.68 7.96 5.84
N MET A 108 -13.12 8.32 7.01
CA MET A 108 -13.22 7.50 8.22
C MET A 108 -14.67 7.33 8.69
N VAL A 109 -15.46 8.41 8.71
CA VAL A 109 -16.89 8.35 9.09
C VAL A 109 -17.70 7.53 8.07
N VAL A 110 -17.50 7.77 6.78
CA VAL A 110 -18.24 7.07 5.72
C VAL A 110 -17.90 5.58 5.72
N VAL A 111 -16.62 5.21 5.76
CA VAL A 111 -16.20 3.79 5.81
C VAL A 111 -16.68 3.13 7.10
N GLY A 112 -16.60 3.83 8.24
CA GLY A 112 -17.13 3.34 9.52
C GLY A 112 -18.64 3.11 9.49
N TYR A 113 -19.40 4.03 8.91
CA TYR A 113 -20.85 3.89 8.77
C TYR A 113 -21.25 2.81 7.77
N CYS A 114 -20.57 2.73 6.62
CA CYS A 114 -20.77 1.68 5.62
C CYS A 114 -20.50 0.30 6.20
N THR A 115 -19.41 0.13 6.95
CA THR A 115 -19.10 -1.14 7.61
C THR A 115 -20.12 -1.46 8.70
N GLN A 116 -20.56 -0.47 9.49
CA GLN A 116 -21.60 -0.65 10.50
C GLN A 116 -22.95 -1.08 9.88
N ILE A 117 -23.35 -0.51 8.74
CA ILE A 117 -24.56 -0.92 8.01
C ILE A 117 -24.40 -2.36 7.50
N MET A 118 -23.29 -2.66 6.82
CA MET A 118 -23.03 -3.99 6.26
C MET A 118 -22.99 -5.09 7.34
N HIS A 119 -22.44 -4.78 8.52
CA HIS A 119 -22.38 -5.71 9.65
C HIS A 119 -23.68 -5.78 10.47
N ARG A 120 -24.60 -4.81 10.32
CA ARG A 120 -25.86 -4.77 11.09
C ARG A 120 -26.86 -5.85 10.69
N GLU A 121 -26.65 -6.54 9.57
CA GLU A 121 -27.46 -7.68 9.13
C GLU A 121 -26.91 -9.05 9.56
N ARG A 122 -25.80 -9.08 10.29
CA ARG A 122 -25.26 -10.32 10.88
C ARG A 122 -24.98 -10.06 12.36
N THR A 123 -25.98 -10.27 13.22
CA THR A 123 -25.73 -10.60 14.63
C THR A 123 -25.03 -11.95 14.68
N LEU A 124 -23.71 -11.92 14.78
CA LEU A 124 -22.88 -13.06 15.16
C LEU A 124 -22.98 -13.18 16.69
N PRO A 125 -23.57 -14.23 17.25
CA PRO A 125 -23.50 -14.47 18.69
C PRO A 125 -22.08 -14.95 19.00
N GLY A 126 -21.27 -14.09 19.64
CA GLY A 126 -20.02 -14.51 20.27
C GLY A 126 -18.76 -13.81 19.76
N THR A 127 -18.52 -12.58 20.18
CA THR A 127 -17.19 -12.15 20.64
C THR A 127 -17.39 -11.04 21.69
N PRO A 128 -17.18 -11.32 22.98
CA PRO A 128 -17.25 -10.32 24.04
C PRO A 128 -16.01 -9.42 23.99
N GLN A 129 -16.09 -8.29 23.30
CA GLN A 129 -15.06 -7.24 23.34
C GLN A 129 -15.68 -5.83 23.34
N ALA A 130 -16.73 -5.64 24.15
CA ALA A 130 -17.32 -4.34 24.45
C ALA A 130 -17.91 -4.28 25.87
N ALA A 131 -17.33 -5.05 26.80
CA ALA A 131 -17.71 -5.04 28.22
C ALA A 131 -16.44 -5.17 29.08
N LYS A 132 -15.63 -4.11 29.11
CA LYS A 132 -14.65 -3.75 30.15
C LYS A 132 -13.86 -2.52 29.71
N GLU A 133 -14.48 -1.34 29.72
CA GLU A 133 -13.81 -0.05 30.03
C GLU A 133 -14.84 1.08 30.25
N LYS A 134 -15.95 0.81 30.96
CA LYS A 134 -16.88 1.86 31.42
C LYS A 134 -17.38 1.70 32.87
N GLU A 135 -16.75 0.85 33.68
CA GLU A 135 -17.10 0.68 35.10
C GLU A 135 -15.85 0.54 35.98
N GLN A 136 -14.97 1.55 35.94
CA GLN A 136 -14.27 1.92 37.16
C GLN A 136 -14.93 3.18 37.76
N CYS A 137 -16.22 3.02 38.08
CA CYS A 137 -16.89 3.57 39.25
C CYS A 137 -18.06 2.64 39.57
#